data_AF-A0A231HHH6-F1
#
_entry.id   AF-A0A231HHH6-F1
#
_cell.length_a   1.000
_cell.length_b   1.000
_cell.length_c   1.000
_cell.angle_alpha   90.00
_cell.angle_beta   90.00
_cell.angle_gamma   90.00
#
_symmetry.space_group_name_H-M   'P 1'
#
loop_
_entity.id
_entity.type
_entity.pdbx_description
1 polymer ?
#
loop_
_entity_poly.entity_id
_entity_poly.type
_entity_poly.pdbx_seq_one_letter_code
_entity_poly.pdbx_strand_id
1 'polypeptide(L)'
;MLQTYENDPLGLARASKAAHEALKAVAWHKDRGYEVLDIQLEKATNGTLVRKSDEPVAFMPPGRFDRKALLEQIIVRAQQLGALAMGSFDARFTDQLLYAPPYEIRHDLQHDLRWIETAGANHSSLYLNNPTVDMYEAEQLSCEFRIFLDSPRAHLFLTYGQQYEFRSTSLLQGKSPFVYADTYEQLSDKLVSLYNEASGPSWERLHALAEQAQPQSSARGPRG
;
A
#
# COMPACT_ATOMS: atom_id res chain seq x y z
N MET A 1 -3.78 -8.04 -26.27
CA MET A 1 -2.69 -8.25 -25.30
C MET A 1 -2.71 -7.07 -24.34
N LEU A 2 -2.76 -7.28 -23.02
CA LEU A 2 -2.79 -6.17 -22.06
C LEU A 2 -1.41 -5.50 -22.01
N GLN A 3 -1.37 -4.16 -21.92
CA GLN A 3 -0.12 -3.41 -21.85
C GLN A 3 0.65 -3.73 -20.57
N THR A 4 1.99 -3.76 -20.70
CA THR A 4 2.93 -3.74 -19.58
C THR A 4 3.24 -2.29 -19.23
N TYR A 5 3.10 -1.92 -17.95
CA TYR A 5 3.27 -0.54 -17.48
C TYR A 5 4.61 -0.32 -16.74
N GLU A 6 5.54 -1.27 -16.83
CA GLU A 6 6.83 -1.22 -16.13
C GLU A 6 7.66 0.04 -16.44
N ASN A 7 7.42 0.69 -17.59
CA ASN A 7 8.11 1.91 -18.01
C ASN A 7 7.17 3.12 -18.21
N ASP A 8 5.92 3.05 -17.78
CA ASP A 8 4.95 4.16 -17.84
C ASP A 8 4.26 4.33 -16.47
N PRO A 9 4.90 5.04 -15.51
CA PRO A 9 4.34 5.23 -14.17
C PRO A 9 2.99 5.95 -14.15
N LEU A 10 2.77 6.88 -15.07
CA LEU A 10 1.48 7.56 -15.22
C LEU A 10 0.41 6.62 -15.79
N GLY A 11 0.79 5.78 -16.75
CA GLY A 11 -0.04 4.70 -17.28
C GLY A 11 -0.43 3.70 -16.21
N LEU A 12 0.50 3.31 -15.33
CA LEU A 12 0.22 2.44 -14.19
C LEU A 12 -0.87 3.05 -13.29
N ALA A 13 -0.74 4.32 -12.92
CA ALA A 13 -1.73 5.02 -12.11
C ALA A 13 -3.13 5.04 -12.76
N ARG A 14 -3.21 5.35 -14.07
CA ARG A 14 -4.49 5.35 -14.81
C ARG A 14 -5.10 3.96 -14.90
N ALA A 15 -4.30 2.95 -15.25
CA ALA A 15 -4.75 1.58 -15.39
C ALA A 15 -5.23 0.99 -14.06
N SER A 16 -4.49 1.25 -12.97
CA SER A 16 -4.87 0.87 -11.61
C SER A 16 -6.23 1.43 -11.21
N LYS A 17 -6.46 2.71 -11.51
CA LYS A 17 -7.76 3.35 -11.30
C LYS A 17 -8.87 2.67 -12.09
N ALA A 18 -8.65 2.51 -13.40
CA ALA A 18 -9.62 1.91 -14.30
C ALA A 18 -10.00 0.48 -13.89
N ALA A 19 -9.02 -0.35 -13.48
CA ALA A 19 -9.27 -1.71 -13.03
C ALA A 19 -10.14 -1.75 -11.75
N HIS A 20 -9.86 -0.90 -10.77
CA HIS A 20 -10.68 -0.83 -9.55
C HIS A 20 -12.07 -0.24 -9.80
N GLU A 21 -12.20 0.76 -10.67
CA GLU A 21 -13.52 1.27 -11.08
C GLU A 21 -14.33 0.20 -11.82
N ALA A 22 -13.70 -0.55 -12.72
CA ALA A 22 -14.31 -1.67 -13.42
C ALA A 22 -14.73 -2.78 -12.45
N LEU A 23 -13.90 -3.09 -11.44
CA LEU A 23 -14.21 -4.06 -10.39
C LEU A 23 -15.49 -3.67 -9.65
N LYS A 24 -15.57 -2.43 -9.16
CA LYS A 24 -16.75 -1.90 -8.45
C LYS A 24 -17.99 -1.93 -9.35
N ALA A 25 -17.85 -1.48 -10.59
CA ALA A 25 -18.92 -1.46 -11.58
C ALA A 25 -19.48 -2.86 -11.83
N VAL A 26 -18.62 -3.84 -12.11
CA VAL A 26 -19.04 -5.20 -12.46
C VAL A 26 -19.54 -5.97 -11.23
N ALA A 27 -18.91 -5.80 -10.06
CA ALA A 27 -19.27 -6.52 -8.85
C ALA A 27 -20.58 -6.02 -8.20
N TRP A 28 -20.79 -4.70 -8.14
CA TRP A 28 -21.85 -4.10 -7.31
C TRP A 28 -23.08 -3.65 -8.09
N HIS A 29 -22.98 -3.41 -9.40
CA HIS A 29 -24.09 -2.95 -10.23
C HIS A 29 -24.54 -4.03 -11.23
N LYS A 30 -24.95 -5.18 -10.71
CA LYS A 30 -25.27 -6.40 -11.48
C LYS A 30 -26.47 -6.24 -12.43
N ASP A 31 -27.36 -5.34 -12.07
CA ASP A 31 -28.60 -4.95 -12.71
C ASP A 31 -28.43 -3.86 -13.79
N ARG A 32 -27.25 -3.25 -13.89
CA ARG A 32 -26.95 -2.20 -14.88
C ARG A 32 -26.23 -2.77 -16.10
N GLY A 33 -26.59 -2.27 -17.27
CA GLY A 33 -25.89 -2.54 -18.52
C GLY A 33 -24.48 -1.95 -18.54
N TYR A 34 -23.57 -2.56 -19.31
CA TYR A 34 -22.16 -2.17 -19.36
C TYR A 34 -21.93 -0.73 -19.82
N GLU A 35 -22.70 -0.24 -20.80
CA GLU A 35 -22.60 1.15 -21.29
C GLU A 35 -22.87 2.18 -20.18
N VAL A 36 -23.87 1.93 -19.32
CA VAL A 36 -24.20 2.80 -18.19
C VAL A 36 -23.08 2.82 -17.14
N LEU A 37 -22.29 1.75 -17.10
CA LEU A 37 -21.15 1.58 -16.20
C LEU A 37 -19.83 2.06 -16.83
N ASP A 38 -19.89 2.66 -18.02
CA ASP A 38 -18.72 3.07 -18.81
C ASP A 38 -17.75 1.90 -19.09
N ILE A 39 -18.31 0.70 -19.27
CA ILE A 39 -17.59 -0.49 -19.69
C ILE A 39 -17.77 -0.66 -21.20
N GLN A 40 -16.67 -0.53 -21.93
CA GLN A 40 -16.66 -0.66 -23.38
C GLN A 40 -16.21 -2.07 -23.78
N LEU A 41 -16.89 -2.66 -24.76
CA LEU A 41 -16.58 -3.97 -25.31
C LEU A 41 -16.11 -3.82 -26.76
N GLU A 42 -14.82 -4.07 -27.00
CA GLU A 42 -14.20 -3.93 -28.30
C GLU A 42 -13.90 -5.32 -28.88
N LYS A 43 -14.53 -5.65 -30.02
CA LYS A 43 -14.33 -6.95 -30.67
C LYS A 43 -12.94 -7.02 -31.30
N ALA A 44 -12.17 -8.04 -30.92
CA ALA A 44 -10.86 -8.34 -31.50
C ALA A 44 -10.89 -9.66 -32.27
N THR A 45 -9.87 -9.90 -33.10
CA THR A 45 -9.75 -11.13 -33.93
C THR A 45 -9.85 -12.41 -33.12
N ASN A 46 -9.37 -12.40 -31.87
CA ASN A 46 -9.29 -13.56 -30.98
C ASN A 46 -10.03 -13.37 -29.65
N GLY A 47 -11.02 -12.47 -29.58
CA GLY A 47 -11.78 -12.26 -28.34
C GLY A 47 -12.47 -10.90 -28.25
N THR A 48 -12.71 -10.45 -27.03
CA THR A 48 -13.27 -9.13 -26.71
C THR A 48 -12.35 -8.43 -25.72
N LEU A 49 -11.83 -7.27 -26.09
CA LEU A 49 -11.12 -6.38 -25.18
C LEU A 49 -12.16 -5.59 -24.39
N VAL A 50 -12.01 -5.55 -23.06
CA VAL A 50 -12.88 -4.79 -22.17
C VAL A 50 -12.11 -3.60 -21.63
N ARG A 51 -12.71 -2.42 -21.71
CA ARG A 51 -12.11 -1.16 -21.28
C ARG A 51 -12.97 -0.42 -20.28
N LYS A 52 -12.34 0.36 -19.41
CA LYS A 52 -12.96 1.35 -18.52
C LYS A 52 -12.22 2.66 -18.70
N SER A 53 -12.92 3.74 -19.05
CA SER A 53 -12.29 5.05 -19.30
C SER A 53 -11.10 4.94 -20.28
N ASP A 54 -11.29 4.23 -21.40
CA ASP A 54 -10.28 3.91 -22.43
C ASP A 54 -9.11 3.01 -22.02
N GLU A 55 -8.97 2.66 -20.74
CA GLU A 55 -7.92 1.77 -20.25
C GLU A 55 -8.35 0.29 -20.32
N PRO A 56 -7.50 -0.62 -20.86
CA PRO A 56 -7.77 -2.05 -20.88
C PRO A 56 -7.83 -2.69 -19.48
N VAL A 57 -8.96 -3.29 -19.12
CA VAL A 57 -9.18 -3.91 -17.80
C VAL A 57 -9.37 -5.43 -17.85
N ALA A 58 -9.76 -5.99 -18.99
CA ALA A 58 -9.84 -7.43 -19.18
C ALA A 58 -9.77 -7.81 -20.67
N PHE A 59 -9.44 -9.08 -20.94
CA PHE A 59 -9.55 -9.67 -22.27
C PHE A 59 -10.32 -10.98 -22.19
N MET A 60 -11.45 -11.06 -22.90
CA MET A 60 -12.35 -12.21 -22.88
C MET A 60 -12.12 -13.08 -24.12
N PRO A 61 -11.76 -14.37 -23.97
CA PRO A 61 -11.58 -15.26 -25.12
C PRO A 61 -12.91 -15.55 -25.84
N PRO A 62 -12.88 -16.04 -27.09
CA PRO A 62 -14.09 -16.28 -27.88
C PRO A 62 -15.01 -17.32 -27.21
N GLY A 63 -16.32 -17.13 -27.36
CA GLY A 63 -17.34 -18.10 -26.94
C GLY A 63 -17.60 -18.20 -25.43
N ARG A 64 -16.93 -17.40 -24.59
CA ARG A 64 -17.12 -17.37 -23.13
C ARG A 64 -17.19 -15.94 -22.59
N PHE A 65 -18.25 -15.22 -22.95
CA PHE A 65 -18.54 -13.94 -22.33
C PHE A 65 -19.67 -14.09 -21.31
N ASP A 66 -19.29 -14.24 -20.05
CA ASP A 66 -20.21 -14.15 -18.92
C ASP A 66 -19.65 -13.18 -17.86
N ARG A 67 -20.54 -12.61 -17.05
CA ARG A 67 -20.18 -11.56 -16.09
C ARG A 67 -19.25 -12.07 -14.99
N LYS A 68 -19.36 -13.34 -14.59
CA LYS A 68 -18.52 -13.94 -13.56
C LYS A 68 -17.09 -14.08 -14.09
N ALA A 69 -16.93 -14.63 -15.29
CA ALA A 69 -15.63 -14.73 -15.94
C ALA A 69 -15.00 -13.33 -16.17
N LEU A 70 -15.81 -12.33 -16.53
CA LEU A 70 -15.33 -10.94 -16.64
C LEU A 70 -14.83 -10.41 -15.29
N LEU A 71 -15.59 -10.61 -14.22
CA LEU A 71 -15.21 -10.19 -12.88
C LEU A 71 -13.90 -10.84 -12.44
N GLU A 72 -13.74 -12.15 -12.66
CA GLU A 72 -12.50 -12.88 -12.37
C GLU A 72 -11.30 -12.29 -13.12
N GLN A 73 -11.44 -11.97 -14.41
CA GLN A 73 -10.37 -11.33 -15.19
C GLN A 73 -10.02 -9.93 -14.68
N ILE A 74 -11.01 -9.13 -14.27
CA ILE A 74 -10.77 -7.79 -13.71
C ILE A 74 -10.06 -7.90 -12.35
N ILE A 75 -10.43 -8.86 -11.49
CA ILE A 75 -9.77 -9.10 -10.20
C ILE A 75 -8.29 -9.43 -10.42
N VAL A 76 -7.99 -10.38 -11.32
CA VAL A 76 -6.62 -10.74 -11.66
C VAL A 76 -5.85 -9.52 -12.18
N ARG A 77 -6.47 -8.69 -13.02
CA ARG A 77 -5.84 -7.47 -13.53
C ARG A 77 -5.57 -6.46 -12.41
N ALA A 78 -6.52 -6.23 -11.52
CA ALA A 78 -6.36 -5.33 -10.37
C ALA A 78 -5.24 -5.80 -9.43
N GLN A 79 -5.14 -7.11 -9.19
CA GLN A 79 -4.04 -7.70 -8.41
C GLN A 79 -2.68 -7.52 -9.07
N GLN A 80 -2.57 -7.75 -10.38
CA GLN A 80 -1.33 -7.52 -11.13
C GLN A 80 -0.89 -6.05 -11.07
N LEU A 81 -1.82 -5.13 -11.31
CA LEU A 81 -1.53 -3.70 -11.26
C LEU A 81 -1.20 -3.23 -9.84
N GLY A 82 -1.86 -3.79 -8.82
CA GLY A 82 -1.54 -3.57 -7.41
C GLY A 82 -0.12 -4.04 -7.06
N ALA A 83 0.29 -5.22 -7.55
CA ALA A 83 1.66 -5.70 -7.36
C ALA A 83 2.70 -4.79 -8.02
N LEU A 84 2.44 -4.32 -9.26
CA LEU A 84 3.31 -3.37 -9.94
C LEU A 84 3.38 -2.02 -9.20
N ALA A 85 2.23 -1.49 -8.75
CA ALA A 85 2.16 -0.26 -7.97
C ALA A 85 2.98 -0.34 -6.69
N MET A 86 2.87 -1.44 -5.95
CA MET A 86 3.64 -1.67 -4.74
C MET A 86 5.13 -1.89 -5.03
N GLY A 87 5.49 -2.56 -6.12
CA GLY A 87 6.88 -2.67 -6.57
C GLY A 87 7.50 -1.31 -6.89
N SER A 88 6.80 -0.46 -7.64
CA SER A 88 7.20 0.93 -7.91
C SER A 88 7.36 1.76 -6.64
N PHE A 89 6.43 1.60 -5.68
CA PHE A 89 6.49 2.29 -4.39
C PHE A 89 7.70 1.84 -3.55
N ASP A 90 7.89 0.53 -3.40
CA ASP A 90 8.85 -0.06 -2.48
C ASP A 90 10.30 0.12 -2.93
N ALA A 91 10.55 0.15 -4.25
CA ALA A 91 11.88 0.34 -4.85
C ALA A 91 12.67 1.55 -4.32
N ARG A 92 11.99 2.50 -3.66
CA ARG A 92 12.59 3.70 -3.06
C ARG A 92 12.26 3.88 -1.58
N PHE A 93 11.28 3.15 -1.07
CA PHE A 93 10.70 3.37 0.25
C PHE A 93 11.63 2.87 1.35
N THR A 94 11.98 1.59 1.30
CA THR A 94 12.71 0.90 2.37
C THR A 94 14.10 1.47 2.59
N ASP A 95 14.80 1.87 1.52
CA ASP A 95 16.17 2.40 1.62
C ASP A 95 16.26 3.84 2.18
N GLN A 96 15.16 4.61 2.12
CA GLN A 96 15.14 6.02 2.54
C GLN A 96 14.40 6.27 3.86
N LEU A 97 13.63 5.29 4.33
CA LEU A 97 12.87 5.41 5.57
C LEU A 97 13.81 5.33 6.78
N LEU A 98 13.80 6.36 7.63
CA LEU A 98 14.66 6.40 8.81
C LEU A 98 13.94 5.82 10.04
N TYR A 99 14.35 4.65 10.49
CA TYR A 99 13.83 4.06 11.73
C TYR A 99 14.96 3.41 12.53
N ALA A 100 14.83 3.47 13.86
CA ALA A 100 15.82 2.91 14.77
C ALA A 100 15.55 1.41 15.02
N PRO A 101 16.58 0.58 15.22
CA PRO A 101 16.40 -0.74 15.82
C PRO A 101 15.67 -0.64 17.17
N PRO A 102 14.85 -1.64 17.55
CA PRO A 102 14.61 -2.89 16.85
C PRO A 102 13.45 -2.84 15.85
N TYR A 103 12.99 -1.67 15.42
CA TYR A 103 11.83 -1.58 14.52
C TYR A 103 12.13 -2.23 13.16
N GLU A 104 11.10 -2.85 12.59
CA GLU A 104 11.16 -3.54 11.30
C GLU A 104 9.95 -3.15 10.45
N ILE A 105 10.16 -3.09 9.13
CA ILE A 105 9.06 -2.94 8.16
C ILE A 105 8.44 -4.32 7.93
N ARG A 106 7.13 -4.42 8.10
CA ARG A 106 6.34 -5.61 7.80
C ARG A 106 5.32 -5.31 6.71
N HIS A 107 5.32 -6.15 5.69
CA HIS A 107 4.39 -6.08 4.57
C HIS A 107 4.03 -7.49 4.10
N ASP A 108 2.74 -7.80 4.03
CA ASP A 108 2.24 -9.05 3.43
C ASP A 108 1.41 -8.71 2.19
N LEU A 109 2.12 -8.39 1.11
CA LEU A 109 1.50 -7.99 -0.15
C LEU A 109 0.55 -9.06 -0.69
N GLN A 110 0.91 -10.34 -0.57
CA GLN A 110 0.07 -11.42 -1.08
C GLN A 110 -1.24 -11.54 -0.29
N HIS A 111 -1.20 -11.33 1.02
CA HIS A 111 -2.41 -11.22 1.82
C HIS A 111 -3.27 -10.03 1.42
N ASP A 112 -2.68 -8.84 1.27
CA ASP A 112 -3.41 -7.62 0.90
C ASP A 112 -4.06 -7.73 -0.49
N LEU A 113 -3.35 -8.27 -1.49
CA LEU A 113 -3.90 -8.45 -2.84
C LEU A 113 -5.05 -9.48 -2.89
N ARG A 114 -5.09 -10.46 -1.97
CA ARG A 114 -6.25 -11.37 -1.85
C ARG A 114 -7.50 -10.63 -1.40
N TRP A 115 -7.38 -9.55 -0.64
CA TRP A 115 -8.54 -8.75 -0.20
C TRP A 115 -9.23 -8.00 -1.34
N ILE A 116 -8.56 -7.81 -2.48
CA ILE A 116 -9.20 -7.29 -3.71
C ILE A 116 -10.33 -8.22 -4.15
N GLU A 117 -10.10 -9.53 -4.13
CA GLU A 117 -11.09 -10.53 -4.52
C GLU A 117 -12.24 -10.63 -3.52
N THR A 118 -11.92 -10.67 -2.22
CA THR A 118 -12.91 -10.97 -1.18
C THR A 118 -13.76 -9.76 -0.78
N ALA A 119 -13.18 -8.57 -0.76
CA ALA A 119 -13.82 -7.35 -0.24
C ALA A 119 -13.79 -6.17 -1.22
N GLY A 120 -13.18 -6.31 -2.40
CA GLY A 120 -12.95 -5.17 -3.28
C GLY A 120 -12.01 -4.15 -2.65
N ALA A 121 -11.09 -4.59 -1.77
CA ALA A 121 -10.10 -3.73 -1.19
C ALA A 121 -9.27 -3.05 -2.29
N ASN A 122 -8.83 -1.83 -2.02
CA ASN A 122 -8.05 -1.01 -2.94
C ASN A 122 -6.84 -0.40 -2.25
N HIS A 123 -6.31 -1.06 -1.23
CA HIS A 123 -5.14 -0.61 -0.50
C HIS A 123 -4.28 -1.78 -0.02
N SER A 124 -3.02 -1.48 0.27
CA SER A 124 -2.07 -2.36 0.94
C SER A 124 -1.40 -1.57 2.06
N SER A 125 -1.11 -2.23 3.18
CA SER A 125 -0.56 -1.57 4.36
C SER A 125 0.84 -2.09 4.66
N LEU A 126 1.81 -1.17 4.78
CA LEU A 126 3.10 -1.46 5.39
C LEU A 126 3.08 -0.97 6.83
N TYR A 127 3.59 -1.80 7.73
CA TYR A 127 3.67 -1.48 9.15
C TYR A 127 5.12 -1.31 9.54
N LEU A 128 5.43 -0.28 10.30
CA LEU A 128 6.70 -0.19 11.00
C LEU A 128 6.43 -0.45 12.48
N ASN A 129 6.94 -1.56 13.00
CA ASN A 129 6.68 -2.03 14.35
C ASN A 129 7.93 -2.60 15.01
N ASN A 130 7.95 -2.51 16.34
CA ASN A 130 8.93 -3.20 17.16
C ASN A 130 8.51 -4.68 17.28
N PRO A 131 9.32 -5.68 16.89
CA PRO A 131 8.95 -7.09 16.93
C PRO A 131 8.80 -7.64 18.36
N THR A 132 9.46 -7.02 19.35
CA THR A 132 9.35 -7.39 20.76
C THR A 132 8.30 -6.54 21.46
N VAL A 133 7.10 -6.44 20.87
CA VAL A 133 6.00 -5.59 21.36
C VAL A 133 5.70 -5.86 22.83
N ASP A 134 5.81 -4.82 23.65
CA ASP A 134 5.13 -4.74 24.94
C ASP A 134 4.10 -3.60 24.86
N MET A 135 2.81 -3.97 24.85
CA MET A 135 1.69 -3.03 24.76
C MET A 135 1.54 -2.11 25.98
N TYR A 136 2.26 -2.41 27.08
CA TYR A 136 2.34 -1.59 28.26
C TYR A 136 3.49 -0.58 28.19
N GLU A 137 4.36 -0.66 27.18
CA GLU A 137 5.47 0.27 27.08
C GLU A 137 5.02 1.68 26.73
N ALA A 138 5.48 2.62 27.54
CA ALA A 138 5.06 4.02 27.47
C ALA A 138 5.66 4.75 26.26
N GLU A 139 6.70 4.18 25.63
CA GLU A 139 7.54 4.84 24.63
C GLU A 139 7.62 4.00 23.34
N GLN A 140 6.46 3.63 22.79
CA GLN A 140 6.36 2.87 21.54
C GLN A 140 5.89 3.74 20.36
N LEU A 141 6.52 3.58 19.20
CA LEU A 141 6.02 4.08 17.94
C LEU A 141 5.04 3.08 17.31
N SER A 142 3.91 3.59 16.80
CA SER A 142 3.03 2.88 15.87
C SER A 142 3.03 3.61 14.55
N CYS A 143 3.29 2.89 13.46
CA CYS A 143 3.23 3.45 12.13
C CYS A 143 2.60 2.49 11.11
N GLU A 144 1.63 2.98 10.36
CA GLU A 144 1.01 2.30 9.21
C GLU A 144 1.05 3.23 7.99
N PHE A 145 1.62 2.74 6.90
CA PHE A 145 1.58 3.35 5.57
C PHE A 145 0.50 2.62 4.75
N ARG A 146 -0.70 3.18 4.71
CA ARG A 146 -1.81 2.61 3.92
C ARG A 146 -1.80 3.19 2.51
N ILE A 147 -1.27 2.42 1.57
CA ILE A 147 -1.10 2.81 0.16
C ILE A 147 -2.33 2.37 -0.61
N PHE A 148 -3.00 3.29 -1.31
CA PHE A 148 -4.14 2.92 -2.14
C PHE A 148 -3.67 2.44 -3.51
N LEU A 149 -4.21 1.32 -3.98
CA LEU A 149 -3.86 0.64 -5.23
C LEU A 149 -4.70 1.13 -6.42
N ASP A 150 -5.69 1.99 -6.19
CA ASP A 150 -6.51 2.61 -7.25
C ASP A 150 -5.96 3.94 -7.75
N SER A 151 -5.03 4.55 -7.02
CA SER A 151 -4.43 5.84 -7.36
C SER A 151 -3.23 6.10 -6.45
N PRO A 152 -2.20 6.84 -6.88
CA PRO A 152 -1.03 7.16 -6.06
C PRO A 152 -1.36 8.12 -4.90
N ARG A 153 -1.98 7.57 -3.87
CA ARG A 153 -2.31 8.25 -2.63
C ARG A 153 -2.16 7.31 -1.45
N ALA A 154 -1.96 7.88 -0.28
CA ALA A 154 -1.79 7.13 0.95
C ALA A 154 -2.41 7.82 2.15
N HIS A 155 -2.60 7.05 3.21
CA HIS A 155 -2.86 7.54 4.55
C HIS A 155 -1.71 7.06 5.46
N LEU A 156 -1.00 8.01 6.08
CA LEU A 156 -0.01 7.74 7.11
C LEU A 156 -0.64 7.83 8.50
N PHE A 157 -0.63 6.71 9.22
CA PHE A 157 -0.92 6.68 10.65
C PHE A 157 0.41 6.69 11.38
N LEU A 158 0.68 7.70 12.19
CA LEU A 158 1.93 7.82 12.94
C LEU A 158 1.66 8.36 14.35
N THR A 159 1.86 7.51 15.34
CA THR A 159 1.60 7.82 16.75
C THR A 159 2.73 7.34 17.65
N TYR A 160 2.93 8.02 18.77
CA TYR A 160 3.90 7.66 19.80
C TYR A 160 3.23 7.57 21.17
N GLY A 161 3.61 6.56 21.95
CA GLY A 161 3.16 6.35 23.31
C GLY A 161 2.46 5.00 23.49
N GLN A 162 1.88 4.81 24.67
CA GLN A 162 1.15 3.59 25.02
C GLN A 162 -0.08 3.43 24.12
N GLN A 163 -0.14 2.32 23.37
CA GLN A 163 -1.24 2.04 22.45
C GLN A 163 -2.49 1.55 23.21
N TYR A 164 -2.29 0.78 24.28
CA TYR A 164 -3.36 0.39 25.18
C TYR A 164 -3.92 1.64 25.91
N GLU A 165 -5.23 1.66 26.16
CA GLU A 165 -5.97 2.83 26.70
C GLU A 165 -5.96 4.10 25.83
N PHE A 166 -5.56 4.03 24.56
CA PHE A 166 -5.58 5.19 23.64
C PHE A 166 -4.77 6.39 24.14
N ARG A 167 -3.66 6.13 24.85
CA ARG A 167 -2.77 7.18 25.38
C ARG A 167 -1.67 7.59 24.40
N SER A 168 -1.75 7.17 23.14
CA SER A 168 -0.81 7.56 22.11
C SER A 168 -1.15 8.95 21.56
N THR A 169 -0.12 9.70 21.17
CA THR A 169 -0.24 11.02 20.55
C THR A 169 0.20 10.94 19.10
N SER A 170 -0.52 11.60 18.19
CA SER A 170 -0.09 11.70 16.79
C SER A 170 1.18 12.54 16.66
N LEU A 171 2.15 12.04 15.90
CA LEU A 171 3.39 12.76 15.61
C LEU A 171 3.28 13.71 14.41
N LEU A 172 2.16 13.74 13.69
CA LEU A 172 2.03 14.54 12.48
C LEU A 172 1.82 16.04 12.76
N GLN A 173 1.55 16.45 14.01
CA GLN A 173 1.56 17.85 14.47
C GLN A 173 0.89 18.86 13.51
N GLY A 174 -0.35 18.58 13.07
CA GLY A 174 -1.11 19.47 12.18
C GLY A 174 -0.80 19.29 10.69
N LYS A 175 0.15 18.43 10.30
CA LYS A 175 0.31 17.97 8.92
C LYS A 175 -0.82 17.01 8.54
N SER A 176 -1.22 17.06 7.28
CA SER A 176 -2.22 16.12 6.74
C SER A 176 -1.65 14.69 6.75
N PRO A 177 -2.40 13.70 7.26
CA PRO A 177 -2.01 12.30 7.15
C PRO A 177 -2.28 11.72 5.74
N PHE A 178 -3.08 12.42 4.92
CA PHE A 178 -3.35 12.05 3.53
C PHE A 178 -2.30 12.65 2.60
N VAL A 179 -1.68 11.79 1.79
CA VAL A 179 -0.64 12.15 0.82
C VAL A 179 -1.10 11.76 -0.57
N TYR A 180 -0.87 12.64 -1.55
CA TYR A 180 -1.23 12.44 -2.95
C TYR A 180 -0.03 12.71 -3.86
N ALA A 181 0.06 11.96 -4.96
CA ALA A 181 1.09 12.12 -5.98
C ALA A 181 0.56 11.73 -7.37
N ASP A 182 1.35 11.97 -8.41
CA ASP A 182 1.01 11.56 -9.77
C ASP A 182 1.46 10.13 -10.07
N THR A 183 2.48 9.64 -9.36
CA THR A 183 3.03 8.28 -9.50
C THR A 183 3.33 7.64 -8.14
N TYR A 184 3.47 6.31 -8.10
CA TYR A 184 3.76 5.58 -6.85
C TYR A 184 5.19 5.83 -6.33
N GLU A 185 6.13 6.12 -7.21
CA GLU A 185 7.50 6.51 -6.85
C GLU A 185 7.50 7.88 -6.16
N GLN A 186 6.76 8.86 -6.71
CA GLN A 186 6.60 10.17 -6.08
C GLN A 186 5.85 10.07 -4.75
N LEU A 187 4.87 9.17 -4.65
CA LEU A 187 4.15 8.90 -3.40
C LEU A 187 5.12 8.38 -2.31
N SER A 188 6.02 7.47 -2.69
CA SER A 188 7.06 6.93 -1.83
C SER A 188 7.93 8.05 -1.25
N ASP A 189 8.48 8.91 -2.11
CA ASP A 189 9.32 10.04 -1.69
C ASP A 189 8.60 10.97 -0.71
N LYS A 190 7.34 11.32 -1.01
CA LYS A 190 6.53 12.21 -0.15
C LYS A 190 6.22 11.58 1.20
N LEU A 191 5.91 10.28 1.23
CA LEU A 191 5.62 9.58 2.49
C LEU A 191 6.87 9.44 3.36
N VAL A 192 8.01 9.10 2.77
CA VAL A 192 9.30 9.04 3.47
C VAL A 192 9.66 10.39 4.07
N SER A 193 9.56 11.47 3.28
CA SER A 193 9.80 12.84 3.74
C SER A 193 8.87 13.21 4.90
N LEU A 194 7.55 12.99 4.75
CA LEU A 194 6.57 13.30 5.80
C LEU A 194 6.88 12.53 7.10
N TYR A 195 7.14 11.24 6.99
CA TYR A 195 7.45 10.39 8.13
C TYR A 195 8.75 10.82 8.81
N ASN A 196 9.86 10.98 8.05
CA ASN A 196 11.17 11.34 8.61
C ASN A 196 11.12 12.71 9.32
N GLU A 197 10.42 13.69 8.74
CA GLU A 197 10.22 15.00 9.37
C GLU A 197 9.38 14.93 10.65
N ALA A 198 8.33 14.11 10.66
CA ALA A 198 7.42 14.00 11.80
C ALA A 198 8.03 13.20 12.96
N SER A 199 8.86 12.21 12.63
CA SER A 199 9.42 11.27 13.61
C SER A 199 10.82 11.68 14.12
N GLY A 200 11.53 12.57 13.42
CA GLY A 200 12.87 13.08 13.78
C GLY A 200 13.10 13.36 15.28
N PRO A 201 12.31 14.22 15.94
CA PRO A 201 12.48 14.52 17.36
C PRO A 201 12.24 13.32 18.30
N SER A 202 11.41 12.36 17.89
CA SER A 202 11.14 11.14 18.64
C SER A 202 12.29 10.13 18.52
N TRP A 203 13.07 10.18 17.44
CA TRP A 203 14.22 9.28 17.23
C TRP A 203 15.39 9.58 18.14
N GLU A 204 15.74 10.85 18.31
CA GLU A 204 16.82 11.24 19.22
C GLU A 204 16.53 10.74 20.64
N ARG A 205 15.26 10.83 21.05
CA ARG A 205 14.79 10.31 22.34
C ARG A 205 14.85 8.78 22.40
N LEU A 206 14.31 8.07 21.39
CA LEU A 206 14.33 6.61 21.36
C LEU A 206 15.75 6.02 21.29
N HIS A 207 16.65 6.65 20.53
CA HIS A 207 18.06 6.26 20.49
C HIS A 207 18.76 6.45 21.83
N ALA A 208 18.56 7.61 22.49
CA ALA A 208 19.13 7.87 23.80
C ALA A 208 18.68 6.83 24.85
N LEU A 209 17.44 6.37 24.78
CA LEU A 209 16.90 5.32 25.65
C LEU A 209 17.47 3.94 25.31
N ALA A 210 17.61 3.61 24.01
CA ALA A 210 18.19 2.34 23.58
C ALA A 210 19.68 2.21 23.98
N GLU A 211 20.46 3.29 23.89
CA GLU A 211 21.85 3.33 24.36
C GLU A 211 21.96 3.16 25.89
N GLN A 212 21.03 3.71 26.65
CA GLN A 212 20.95 3.52 28.10
C GLN A 212 20.51 2.11 28.51
N ALA A 213 19.67 1.47 27.68
CA ALA A 213 19.15 0.13 27.92
C ALA A 213 20.13 -0.99 27.55
N GLN A 214 21.24 -0.68 26.83
CA GLN A 214 22.30 -1.67 26.62
C GLN A 214 22.97 -1.97 27.97
N PRO A 215 22.88 -3.21 28.49
CA PRO A 215 23.56 -3.55 29.72
C PRO A 215 25.04 -3.28 29.50
N GLN A 216 25.65 -2.46 30.37
CA GLN A 216 27.11 -2.35 30.42
C GLN A 216 27.63 -3.78 30.47
N SER A 217 28.21 -4.23 29.35
CA SER A 217 28.88 -5.50 29.24
C SER A 217 29.96 -5.46 30.30
N SER A 218 29.63 -5.96 31.48
CA SER A 218 30.55 -6.06 32.60
C SER A 218 31.63 -7.00 32.09
N ALA A 219 32.78 -6.43 31.74
CA ALA A 219 33.99 -7.14 31.45
C ALA A 219 34.17 -8.17 32.57
N ARG A 220 33.84 -9.44 32.28
CA ARG A 220 34.19 -10.54 33.16
C ARG A 220 35.70 -10.60 33.10
N GLY A 221 36.34 -9.96 34.07
CA GLY A 221 37.77 -10.11 34.30
C GLY A 221 38.14 -11.59 34.38
N PRO A 222 39.34 -11.96 33.92
CA PRO A 222 39.75 -13.35 33.90
C PRO A 222 39.76 -13.88 35.33
N ARG A 223 39.07 -15.00 35.56
CA ARG A 223 39.19 -15.74 36.83
C ARG A 223 40.58 -16.38 36.82
N GLY A 224 41.46 -15.89 37.70
CA GLY A 224 42.68 -16.56 38.11
C GLY A 224 42.41 -17.71 39.07
#